data_AF-K5YX95-F1
#
_entry.id   AF-K5YX95-F1
#
_cell.length_a   1.000
_cell.length_b   1.000
_cell.length_c   1.000
_cell.angle_alpha   90.00
_cell.angle_beta   90.00
_cell.angle_gamma   90.00
#
_symmetry.space_group_name_H-M   'P 1'
#
loop_
_entity.id
_entity.type
_entity.pdbx_description
1 polymer ?
#
loop_
_entity_poly.entity_id
_entity_poly.type
_entity_poly.pdbx_seq_one_letter_code
_entity_poly.pdbx_strand_id
1 'polypeptide(L)'
;MNEAAMESSTPTASARPASTAGGGSGRDNVAWRATSTGRDVALISTDLIPGRPLRLWGAAVEVADGGAFIRLATLNAFDGWSLTQLLAVALARFEAEQAHSGEAVLAEIVRHLDRAAAMHREPQDGWAVPPVSFEPAPPGSPASPFPWSLARAGQFAIQLCPDAEARQRGVTPEQLLTVIEMALTSWLRVTPWRRSCWQARREVRTALALEAERARARWAAHVADCDAETNLG
;
A
#
# COMPACT_ATOMS: atom_id res chain seq x y z
N MET A 1 -21.32 12.95 -48.06
CA MET A 1 -22.52 12.38 -47.42
C MET A 1 -22.22 10.91 -47.19
N ASN A 2 -22.06 10.32 -46.00
CA ASN A 2 -22.14 10.74 -44.60
C ASN A 2 -21.19 9.86 -43.77
N GLU A 3 -20.77 10.42 -42.63
CA GLU A 3 -20.27 9.89 -41.35
C GLU A 3 -20.14 8.36 -41.17
N ALA A 4 -18.99 7.83 -40.77
CA ALA A 4 -18.37 7.88 -39.44
C ALA A 4 -19.21 7.18 -38.35
N ALA A 5 -18.79 5.99 -37.95
CA ALA A 5 -19.11 5.39 -36.66
C ALA A 5 -17.80 4.99 -35.98
N MET A 6 -17.30 5.91 -35.14
CA MET A 6 -16.32 5.66 -34.10
C MET A 6 -16.93 4.69 -33.10
N GLU A 7 -16.38 3.48 -32.98
CA GLU A 7 -16.60 2.65 -31.80
C GLU A 7 -15.64 3.13 -30.70
N SER A 8 -16.22 3.86 -29.75
CA SER A 8 -15.57 4.31 -28.53
C SER A 8 -15.24 3.13 -27.63
N SER A 9 -13.97 2.73 -27.60
CA SER A 9 -13.41 1.86 -26.57
C SER A 9 -13.60 2.51 -25.20
N THR A 10 -14.58 2.01 -24.46
CA THR A 10 -14.79 2.40 -23.06
C THR A 10 -13.76 1.64 -22.22
N PRO A 11 -12.98 2.30 -21.35
CA PRO A 11 -12.05 1.59 -20.48
C PRO A 11 -12.85 0.72 -19.50
N THR A 12 -12.73 -0.60 -19.67
CA THR A 12 -13.27 -1.61 -18.78
C THR A 12 -12.76 -1.34 -17.36
N ALA A 13 -13.67 -0.93 -16.47
CA ALA A 13 -13.39 -0.85 -15.04
C ALA A 13 -12.83 -2.21 -14.57
N SER A 14 -11.70 -2.18 -13.85
CA SER A 14 -11.04 -3.37 -13.31
C SER A 14 -12.07 -4.21 -12.55
N ALA A 15 -12.43 -5.35 -13.14
CA ALA A 15 -13.42 -6.24 -12.59
C ALA A 15 -12.83 -6.94 -11.37
N ARG A 16 -13.55 -6.87 -10.24
CA ARG A 16 -13.32 -7.69 -9.05
C ARG A 16 -13.02 -9.13 -9.50
N PRO A 17 -11.87 -9.74 -9.13
CA PRO A 17 -11.65 -11.14 -9.44
C PRO A 17 -12.78 -11.96 -8.80
N ALA A 18 -13.45 -12.75 -9.64
CA ALA A 18 -14.56 -13.58 -9.24
C ALA A 18 -14.09 -14.50 -8.11
N SER A 19 -14.68 -14.34 -6.93
CA SER A 19 -14.66 -15.39 -5.92
C SER A 19 -15.35 -16.60 -6.53
N THR A 20 -14.56 -17.59 -6.96
CA THR A 20 -14.81 -19.03 -6.98
C THR A 20 -14.03 -19.70 -8.11
N ALA A 21 -12.86 -20.25 -7.78
CA ALA A 21 -12.36 -21.45 -8.44
C ALA A 21 -12.01 -22.43 -7.33
N GLY A 22 -12.68 -23.59 -7.34
CA GLY A 22 -12.73 -24.54 -6.25
C GLY A 22 -11.39 -25.21 -5.93
N GLY A 23 -11.20 -25.45 -4.63
CA GLY A 23 -10.16 -26.31 -4.10
C GLY A 23 -9.13 -25.59 -3.22
N GLY A 24 -9.47 -25.29 -1.96
CA GLY A 24 -8.49 -24.94 -0.92
C GLY A 24 -8.80 -23.72 -0.04
N SER A 25 -9.27 -24.00 1.19
CA SER A 25 -9.45 -23.14 2.39
C SER A 25 -10.23 -21.82 2.26
N GLY A 26 -11.42 -21.76 2.87
CA GLY A 26 -12.31 -20.59 2.95
C GLY A 26 -11.70 -19.40 3.68
N ARG A 27 -11.03 -18.52 2.93
CA ARG A 27 -10.61 -17.18 3.37
C ARG A 27 -11.61 -16.14 2.87
N ASP A 28 -12.18 -15.37 3.80
CA ASP A 28 -13.09 -14.27 3.47
C ASP A 28 -12.30 -13.00 3.13
N ASN A 29 -12.62 -12.38 2.00
CA ASN A 29 -12.11 -11.05 1.66
C ASN A 29 -12.79 -10.00 2.56
N VAL A 30 -11.99 -9.32 3.40
CA VAL A 30 -12.47 -8.32 4.35
C VAL A 30 -12.60 -6.95 3.69
N ALA A 31 -11.70 -6.62 2.76
CA ALA A 31 -11.76 -5.40 1.95
C ALA A 31 -10.88 -5.53 0.69
N TRP A 32 -11.23 -4.82 -0.39
CA TRP A 32 -10.47 -4.80 -1.65
C TRP A 32 -10.49 -3.39 -2.25
N ARG A 33 -9.38 -2.96 -2.85
CA ARG A 33 -9.26 -1.68 -3.54
C ARG A 33 -8.21 -1.73 -4.66
N ALA A 34 -8.55 -1.19 -5.82
CA ALA A 34 -7.60 -0.93 -6.90
C ALA A 34 -6.91 0.44 -6.69
N THR A 35 -5.61 0.51 -7.00
CA THR A 35 -4.84 1.77 -7.08
C THR A 35 -5.17 2.54 -8.35
N SER A 36 -4.72 3.79 -8.43
CA SER A 36 -4.87 4.66 -9.59
C SER A 36 -4.21 4.09 -10.86
N THR A 37 -3.21 3.23 -10.70
CA THR A 37 -2.50 2.50 -11.77
C THR A 37 -3.08 1.10 -12.05
N GLY A 38 -4.20 0.74 -11.42
CA GLY A 38 -4.88 -0.54 -11.63
C GLY A 38 -4.28 -1.73 -10.88
N ARG A 39 -3.35 -1.50 -9.94
CA ARG A 39 -2.82 -2.57 -9.08
C ARG A 39 -3.73 -2.79 -7.88
N ASP A 40 -4.02 -4.05 -7.57
CA ASP A 40 -4.96 -4.37 -6.50
C ASP A 40 -4.29 -4.50 -5.13
N VAL A 41 -5.08 -4.20 -4.10
CA VAL A 41 -4.80 -4.46 -2.68
C VAL A 41 -6.01 -5.16 -2.09
N ALA A 42 -5.80 -6.36 -1.54
CA ALA A 42 -6.83 -7.11 -0.82
C ALA A 42 -6.42 -7.31 0.64
N LEU A 43 -7.33 -7.03 1.58
CA LEU A 43 -7.23 -7.50 2.96
C LEU A 43 -8.04 -8.78 3.11
N ILE A 44 -7.35 -9.86 3.47
CA ILE A 44 -7.88 -11.20 3.63
C ILE A 44 -7.85 -11.55 5.12
N SER A 45 -8.93 -12.14 5.62
CA SER A 45 -8.94 -12.65 7.00
C SER A 45 -7.94 -13.81 7.13
N THR A 46 -7.01 -13.70 8.07
CA THR A 46 -6.26 -14.86 8.55
C THR A 46 -7.08 -15.57 9.61
N ASP A 47 -7.09 -16.90 9.61
CA ASP A 47 -8.06 -17.75 10.30
C ASP A 47 -8.51 -17.29 11.70
N LEU A 48 -9.82 -17.41 11.92
CA LEU A 48 -10.55 -17.17 13.16
C LEU A 48 -9.96 -17.93 14.34
N ILE A 49 -9.59 -17.24 15.41
CA ILE A 49 -9.52 -17.90 16.73
C ILE A 49 -10.96 -18.01 17.26
N PRO A 50 -11.48 -19.23 17.53
CA PRO A 50 -12.82 -19.41 18.07
C PRO A 50 -13.02 -18.60 19.36
N GLY A 51 -14.12 -17.84 19.43
CA GLY A 51 -14.46 -17.02 20.60
C GLY A 51 -13.80 -15.64 20.67
N ARG A 52 -12.96 -15.25 19.70
CA ARG A 52 -12.39 -13.89 19.59
C ARG A 52 -12.95 -13.17 18.37
N PRO A 53 -13.25 -11.85 18.46
CA PRO A 53 -13.66 -11.09 17.29
C PRO A 53 -12.58 -11.17 16.19
N LEU A 54 -13.00 -11.49 14.95
CA LEU A 54 -12.24 -11.50 13.68
C LEU A 54 -11.28 -10.31 13.46
N ARG A 55 -11.43 -9.23 14.24
CA ARG A 55 -10.94 -7.88 13.94
C ARG A 55 -9.79 -7.41 14.84
N LEU A 56 -9.20 -8.31 15.62
CA LEU A 56 -8.23 -7.97 16.67
C LEU A 56 -6.84 -8.60 16.50
N TRP A 57 -6.55 -9.30 15.40
CA TRP A 57 -5.27 -10.02 15.25
C TRP A 57 -4.44 -9.45 14.11
N GLY A 58 -4.93 -9.59 12.88
CA GLY A 58 -4.29 -9.04 11.71
C GLY A 58 -5.06 -9.37 10.44
N ALA A 59 -4.54 -8.92 9.31
CA ALA A 59 -5.05 -9.24 7.99
C ALA A 59 -3.87 -9.55 7.07
N ALA A 60 -4.01 -10.58 6.25
CA ALA A 60 -3.09 -10.77 5.15
C ALA A 60 -3.43 -9.74 4.08
N VAL A 61 -2.45 -8.96 3.68
CA VAL A 61 -2.50 -8.18 2.45
C VAL A 61 -2.05 -9.06 1.32
N GLU A 62 -2.80 -9.06 0.24
CA GLU A 62 -2.34 -9.52 -1.05
C GLU A 62 -2.23 -8.32 -1.99
N VAL A 63 -1.06 -8.20 -2.62
CA VAL A 63 -0.81 -7.33 -3.77
C VAL A 63 -0.35 -8.21 -4.93
N ALA A 64 -0.45 -7.70 -6.16
CA ALA A 64 -0.01 -8.42 -7.37
C ALA A 64 1.43 -8.96 -7.30
N ASP A 65 2.29 -8.33 -6.48
CA ASP A 65 3.71 -8.66 -6.35
C ASP A 65 4.09 -9.37 -5.04
N GLY A 66 3.11 -9.81 -4.23
CA GLY A 66 3.37 -10.53 -2.98
C GLY A 66 2.31 -10.33 -1.90
N GLY A 67 2.51 -10.98 -0.75
CA GLY A 67 1.63 -10.83 0.40
C GLY A 67 2.37 -10.47 1.68
N ALA A 68 1.72 -9.73 2.57
CA ALA A 68 2.26 -9.35 3.87
C ALA A 68 1.21 -9.56 4.96
N PHE A 69 1.58 -10.09 6.11
CA PHE A 69 0.67 -10.11 7.25
C PHE A 69 0.78 -8.79 8.01
N ILE A 70 -0.37 -8.14 8.28
CA ILE A 70 -0.45 -6.88 9.02
C ILE A 70 -1.14 -7.12 10.33
N ARG A 71 -0.49 -6.72 11.41
CA ARG A 71 -1.03 -6.81 12.76
C ARG A 71 -1.93 -5.62 13.05
N LEU A 72 -3.17 -5.89 13.48
CA LEU A 72 -4.17 -4.87 13.81
C LEU A 72 -4.36 -4.68 15.34
N ALA A 73 -3.84 -5.57 16.18
CA ALA A 73 -3.76 -5.34 17.63
C ALA A 73 -2.53 -6.00 18.29
N THR A 74 -2.19 -5.50 19.47
CA THR A 74 -1.10 -5.95 20.34
C THR A 74 -1.62 -7.00 21.33
N LEU A 75 -1.59 -8.28 20.97
CA LEU A 75 -1.83 -9.36 21.94
C LEU A 75 -0.72 -10.42 21.97
N ASN A 76 0.03 -10.64 20.88
CA ASN A 76 1.22 -11.50 20.84
C ASN A 76 2.30 -10.92 19.90
N ALA A 77 3.57 -11.26 20.15
CA ALA A 77 4.70 -10.42 19.78
C ALA A 77 5.38 -10.69 18.43
N PHE A 78 4.92 -11.61 17.57
CA PHE A 78 5.81 -12.10 16.49
C PHE A 78 5.22 -12.28 15.09
N ASP A 79 3.93 -11.99 14.87
CA ASP A 79 3.32 -12.19 13.55
C ASP A 79 2.90 -10.86 12.90
N GLY A 80 3.70 -10.38 11.95
CA GLY A 80 3.32 -9.36 10.96
C GLY A 80 3.88 -7.96 11.17
N TRP A 81 3.60 -7.11 10.18
CA TRP A 81 3.90 -5.69 10.18
C TRP A 81 2.93 -4.92 11.08
N SER A 82 3.47 -4.14 11.99
CA SER A 82 2.73 -3.15 12.78
C SER A 82 2.40 -1.90 11.94
N LEU A 83 1.40 -1.13 12.36
CA LEU A 83 1.07 0.13 11.68
C LEU A 83 2.19 1.15 11.81
N THR A 84 2.87 1.19 12.96
CA THR A 84 4.07 2.01 13.16
C THR A 84 5.19 1.64 12.18
N GLN A 85 5.46 0.35 11.96
CA GLN A 85 6.48 -0.07 11.00
C GLN A 85 6.08 0.29 9.56
N LEU A 86 4.82 0.07 9.16
CA LEU A 86 4.35 0.42 7.81
C LEU A 86 4.42 1.93 7.56
N LEU A 87 4.07 2.75 8.55
CA LEU A 87 4.23 4.20 8.48
C LEU A 87 5.70 4.60 8.34
N ALA A 88 6.62 3.95 9.06
CA ALA A 88 8.05 4.20 8.94
C ALA A 88 8.59 3.82 7.55
N VAL A 89 8.11 2.71 6.97
CA VAL A 89 8.45 2.32 5.60
C VAL A 89 7.93 3.34 4.59
N ALA A 90 6.69 3.81 4.75
CA ALA A 90 6.10 4.83 3.88
C ALA A 90 6.89 6.15 3.97
N LEU A 91 7.17 6.62 5.18
CA LEU A 91 7.97 7.82 5.42
C LEU A 91 9.32 7.75 4.71
N ALA A 92 10.11 6.71 4.99
CA ALA A 92 11.42 6.55 4.36
C ALA A 92 11.33 6.53 2.83
N ARG A 93 10.28 5.91 2.28
CA ARG A 93 10.08 5.83 0.82
C ARG A 93 9.81 7.19 0.20
N PHE A 94 8.92 7.97 0.79
CA PHE A 94 8.56 9.30 0.29
C PHE A 94 9.67 10.32 0.55
N GLU A 95 10.40 10.23 1.66
CA GLU A 95 11.59 11.05 1.94
C GLU A 95 12.70 10.79 0.91
N ALA A 96 12.97 9.51 0.61
CA ALA A 96 13.96 9.15 -0.40
C ALA A 96 13.54 9.66 -1.80
N GLU A 97 12.25 9.60 -2.13
CA GLU A 97 11.74 10.14 -3.38
C GLU A 97 11.79 11.67 -3.43
N GLN A 98 11.48 12.33 -2.32
CA GLN A 98 11.55 13.78 -2.21
C GLN A 98 12.99 14.27 -2.37
N ALA A 99 13.94 13.59 -1.72
CA ALA A 99 15.36 13.89 -1.83
C ALA A 99 15.89 13.70 -3.25
N HIS A 100 15.33 12.74 -4.01
CA HIS A 100 15.73 12.46 -5.38
C HIS A 100 15.11 13.43 -6.41
N SER A 101 13.79 13.66 -6.33
CA SER A 101 13.03 14.39 -7.36
C SER A 101 12.80 15.87 -7.04
N GLY A 102 12.78 16.24 -5.76
CA GLY A 102 12.46 17.60 -5.31
C GLY A 102 10.98 18.01 -5.47
N GLU A 103 10.07 17.09 -5.82
CA GLU A 103 8.66 17.44 -6.05
C GLU A 103 7.97 17.95 -4.77
N ALA A 104 7.29 19.11 -4.85
CA ALA A 104 6.62 19.71 -3.70
C ALA A 104 5.49 18.84 -3.11
N VAL A 105 4.81 18.06 -3.95
CA VAL A 105 3.75 17.14 -3.50
C VAL A 105 4.30 16.06 -2.57
N LEU A 106 5.54 15.61 -2.78
CA LEU A 106 6.19 14.63 -1.90
C LEU A 106 6.46 15.21 -0.51
N ALA A 107 6.91 16.46 -0.44
CA ALA A 107 7.10 17.17 0.83
C ALA A 107 5.79 17.22 1.63
N GLU A 108 4.69 17.47 0.94
CA GLU A 108 3.36 17.53 1.57
C GLU A 108 2.89 16.14 2.04
N ILE A 109 3.14 15.09 1.24
CA ILE A 109 2.89 13.70 1.63
C ILE A 109 3.69 13.34 2.89
N VAL A 110 4.99 13.61 2.93
CA VAL A 110 5.86 13.38 4.09
C VAL A 110 5.31 14.10 5.32
N ARG A 111 4.94 15.38 5.19
CA ARG A 111 4.35 16.17 6.29
C ARG A 111 3.07 15.55 6.86
N HIS A 112 2.24 14.93 6.02
CA HIS A 112 1.04 14.21 6.47
C HIS A 112 1.39 12.89 7.15
N LEU A 113 2.36 12.15 6.63
CA LEU A 113 2.81 10.90 7.24
C LEU A 113 3.50 11.11 8.60
N ASP A 114 4.27 12.18 8.76
CA ASP A 114 4.87 12.57 10.04
C ASP A 114 3.80 12.84 11.10
N ARG A 115 2.74 13.58 10.73
CA ARG A 115 1.61 13.82 11.61
C ARG A 115 0.90 12.52 11.95
N ALA A 116 0.70 11.64 10.98
CA ALA A 116 0.10 10.33 11.20
C ALA A 116 0.92 9.50 12.19
N ALA A 117 2.24 9.42 12.01
CA ALA A 117 3.16 8.70 12.89
C ALA A 117 3.20 9.30 14.31
N ALA A 118 3.22 10.63 14.44
CA ALA A 118 3.20 11.31 15.73
C ALA A 118 1.91 11.05 16.52
N MET A 119 0.77 10.97 15.83
CA MET A 119 -0.54 10.67 16.42
C MET A 119 -0.69 9.18 16.74
N HIS A 120 -0.14 8.31 15.88
CA HIS A 120 -0.26 6.88 16.00
C HIS A 120 0.81 6.29 16.93
N ARG A 121 0.53 6.25 18.23
CA ARG A 121 1.34 5.52 19.20
C ARG A 121 0.74 4.16 19.52
N GLU A 122 1.46 3.09 19.17
CA GLU A 122 1.17 1.76 19.70
C GLU A 122 1.53 1.72 21.20
N PRO A 123 0.71 1.11 22.06
CA PRO A 123 1.09 0.85 23.44
C PRO A 123 2.36 -0.03 23.44
N GLN A 124 3.47 0.50 23.95
CA GLN A 124 4.68 -0.29 24.18
C GLN A 124 4.49 -1.09 25.47
N ASP A 125 3.63 -2.10 25.43
CA ASP A 125 3.45 -3.03 26.55
C ASP A 125 4.63 -4.01 26.59
N GLY A 126 5.83 -3.54 26.96
CA GLY A 126 7.00 -4.38 27.30
C GLY A 126 7.60 -5.30 26.20
N TRP A 127 6.94 -5.45 25.05
CA TRP A 127 7.41 -6.25 23.92
C TRP A 127 8.13 -5.36 22.91
N ALA A 128 9.40 -5.67 22.63
CA ALA A 128 10.18 -4.93 21.65
C ALA A 128 9.62 -5.18 20.23
N VAL A 129 8.95 -4.18 19.65
CA VAL A 129 8.65 -4.17 18.21
C VAL A 129 9.97 -4.08 17.47
N PRO A 130 10.32 -5.05 16.59
CA PRO A 130 11.57 -4.99 15.85
C PRO A 130 11.68 -3.68 15.06
N PRO A 131 12.85 -3.01 15.07
CA PRO A 131 13.05 -1.83 14.23
C PRO A 131 12.96 -2.21 12.75
N VAL A 132 12.56 -1.24 11.93
CA VAL A 132 12.61 -1.39 10.47
C VAL A 132 14.05 -1.20 10.01
N SER A 133 14.58 -2.15 9.25
CA SER A 133 15.83 -2.01 8.49
C SER A 133 15.53 -1.85 7.00
N PHE A 134 16.36 -1.08 6.32
CA PHE A 134 16.29 -0.88 4.87
C PHE A 134 17.52 -1.51 4.23
N GLU A 135 17.29 -2.40 3.26
CA GLU A 135 18.33 -3.18 2.60
C GLU A 135 18.40 -2.84 1.11
N PRO A 136 19.62 -2.92 0.52
CA PRO A 136 19.79 -2.83 -0.92
C PRO A 136 18.91 -3.81 -1.68
N ALA A 137 18.71 -3.52 -2.97
CA ALA A 137 17.98 -4.43 -3.82
C ALA A 137 18.66 -5.81 -3.89
N PRO A 138 17.90 -6.92 -3.85
CA PRO A 138 18.45 -8.25 -4.08
C PRO A 138 19.22 -8.31 -5.41
N PRO A 139 20.28 -9.13 -5.51
CA PRO A 139 20.99 -9.33 -6.77
C PRO A 139 20.03 -9.70 -7.91
N GLY A 140 20.17 -9.04 -9.06
CA GLY A 140 19.27 -9.23 -10.21
C GLY A 140 17.98 -8.41 -10.17
N SER A 141 17.77 -7.60 -9.14
CA SER A 141 16.71 -6.59 -9.14
C SER A 141 17.04 -5.48 -10.15
N PRO A 142 16.03 -4.85 -10.76
CA PRO A 142 16.28 -3.75 -11.67
C PRO A 142 16.94 -2.56 -10.95
N ALA A 143 17.58 -1.70 -11.73
CA ALA A 143 18.18 -0.48 -11.21
C ALA A 143 17.11 0.39 -10.54
N SER A 144 17.36 0.73 -9.28
CA SER A 144 16.54 1.64 -8.49
C SER A 144 17.29 2.96 -8.36
N PRO A 145 16.63 4.13 -8.52
CA PRO A 145 17.21 5.41 -8.15
C PRO A 145 17.38 5.55 -6.63
N PHE A 146 16.82 4.63 -5.84
CA PHE A 146 16.89 4.61 -4.37
C PHE A 146 17.93 3.58 -3.89
N PRO A 147 18.67 3.88 -2.81
CA PRO A 147 19.74 3.03 -2.28
C PRO A 147 19.25 1.70 -1.69
N TRP A 148 17.93 1.56 -1.50
CA TRP A 148 17.28 0.38 -0.96
C TRP A 148 15.99 0.11 -1.73
N SER A 149 15.58 -1.16 -1.76
CA SER A 149 14.27 -1.57 -2.29
C SER A 149 13.58 -2.63 -1.42
N LEU A 150 14.15 -2.93 -0.26
CA LEU A 150 13.63 -3.90 0.67
C LEU A 150 13.54 -3.29 2.06
N ALA A 151 12.34 -3.32 2.64
CA ALA A 151 12.14 -3.03 4.05
C ALA A 151 12.01 -4.34 4.83
N ARG A 152 12.69 -4.47 5.97
CA ARG A 152 12.67 -5.66 6.81
C ARG A 152 12.34 -5.32 8.26
N ALA A 153 11.59 -6.18 8.92
CA ALA A 153 11.30 -6.08 10.34
C ALA A 153 11.19 -7.50 10.94
N GLY A 154 12.19 -7.91 11.71
CA GLY A 154 12.31 -9.30 12.15
C GLY A 154 12.38 -10.26 10.96
N GLN A 155 11.43 -11.21 10.88
CA GLN A 155 11.33 -12.18 9.78
C GLN A 155 10.54 -11.65 8.56
N PHE A 156 9.90 -10.48 8.67
CA PHE A 156 9.04 -9.96 7.61
C PHE A 156 9.80 -9.04 6.67
N ALA A 157 9.51 -9.15 5.38
CA ALA A 157 10.11 -8.31 4.35
C ALA A 157 9.04 -7.78 3.39
N ILE A 158 9.18 -6.53 2.97
CA ILE A 158 8.38 -5.91 1.91
C ILE A 158 9.34 -5.45 0.83
N GLN A 159 9.23 -6.05 -0.36
CA GLN A 159 9.90 -5.57 -1.55
C GLN A 159 9.11 -4.38 -2.11
N LEU A 160 9.75 -3.23 -2.12
CA LEU A 160 9.15 -1.98 -2.60
C LEU A 160 9.43 -1.83 -4.09
N CYS A 161 8.45 -1.29 -4.81
CA CYS A 161 8.62 -1.00 -6.21
C CYS A 161 9.75 0.05 -6.36
N PRO A 162 10.84 -0.29 -7.07
CA PRO A 162 11.96 0.63 -7.28
C PRO A 162 11.58 1.78 -8.22
N ASP A 163 10.52 1.58 -9.02
CA ASP A 163 10.04 2.52 -10.00
C ASP A 163 8.82 3.28 -9.48
N ALA A 164 8.85 4.59 -9.60
CA ALA A 164 7.79 5.46 -9.11
C ALA A 164 6.55 5.47 -10.04
N GLU A 165 6.70 4.99 -11.28
CA GLU A 165 5.61 4.77 -12.24
C GLU A 165 4.93 3.40 -12.07
N ALA A 166 5.37 2.60 -11.10
CA ALA A 166 4.83 1.27 -10.85
C ALA A 166 4.93 0.32 -12.06
N ARG A 167 5.94 0.46 -12.94
CA ARG A 167 6.17 -0.48 -14.05
C ARG A 167 6.84 -1.77 -13.59
N GLN A 168 7.62 -1.68 -12.51
CA GLN A 168 8.40 -2.79 -12.00
C GLN A 168 7.69 -3.52 -10.88
N ARG A 169 8.07 -4.77 -10.63
CA ARG A 169 7.53 -5.56 -9.53
C ARG A 169 7.88 -4.93 -8.18
N GLY A 170 6.96 -5.04 -7.24
CA GLY A 170 7.10 -4.61 -5.85
C GLY A 170 5.91 -3.79 -5.38
N VAL A 171 5.78 -3.63 -4.06
CA VAL A 171 4.74 -2.81 -3.44
C VAL A 171 4.95 -1.35 -3.81
N THR A 172 3.99 -0.74 -4.48
CA THR A 172 4.05 0.69 -4.83
C THR A 172 3.77 1.58 -3.62
N PRO A 173 4.18 2.86 -3.65
CA PRO A 173 3.82 3.81 -2.59
C PRO A 173 2.30 3.92 -2.39
N GLU A 174 1.51 3.96 -3.46
CA GLU A 174 0.05 4.00 -3.37
C GLU A 174 -0.55 2.72 -2.75
N GLN A 175 -0.03 1.54 -3.11
CA GLN A 175 -0.46 0.27 -2.48
C GLN A 175 -0.13 0.28 -0.99
N LEU A 176 1.07 0.71 -0.60
CA LEU A 176 1.46 0.81 0.81
C LEU A 176 0.55 1.77 1.61
N LEU A 177 0.23 2.95 1.07
CA LEU A 177 -0.69 3.89 1.72
C LEU A 177 -2.12 3.36 1.79
N THR A 178 -2.57 2.66 0.74
CA THR A 178 -3.89 2.00 0.70
C THR A 178 -4.00 0.95 1.79
N VAL A 179 -2.97 0.13 1.94
CA VAL A 179 -2.85 -0.88 2.98
C VAL A 179 -2.97 -0.25 4.38
N ILE A 180 -2.22 0.83 4.66
CA ILE A 180 -2.25 1.52 5.95
C ILE A 180 -3.65 2.10 6.23
N GLU A 181 -4.29 2.70 5.23
CA GLU A 181 -5.65 3.27 5.35
C GLU A 181 -6.70 2.20 5.66
N MET A 182 -6.64 1.07 4.95
CA MET A 182 -7.56 -0.06 5.14
C MET A 182 -7.36 -0.71 6.51
N ALA A 183 -6.11 -0.84 6.97
CA ALA A 183 -5.77 -1.33 8.30
C ALA A 183 -6.31 -0.41 9.40
N LEU A 184 -6.06 0.91 9.30
CA LEU A 184 -6.61 1.90 10.24
C LEU A 184 -8.14 1.90 10.25
N THR A 185 -8.79 1.83 9.08
CA THR A 185 -10.26 1.75 8.97
C THR A 185 -10.82 0.52 9.68
N SER A 186 -10.15 -0.62 9.50
CA SER A 186 -10.54 -1.88 10.13
C SER A 186 -10.41 -1.79 11.66
N TRP A 187 -9.36 -1.13 12.14
CA TRP A 187 -9.11 -0.95 13.57
C TRP A 187 -10.07 0.03 14.25
N LEU A 188 -10.52 1.08 13.55
CA LEU A 188 -11.47 2.05 14.09
C LEU A 188 -12.81 1.44 14.51
N ARG A 189 -13.25 0.37 13.82
CA ARG A 189 -14.50 -0.32 14.17
C ARG A 189 -14.43 -1.02 15.53
N VAL A 190 -13.23 -1.35 16.00
CA VAL A 190 -13.00 -2.06 17.27
C VAL A 190 -12.38 -1.17 18.35
N THR A 191 -11.85 -0.01 17.98
CA THR A 191 -11.33 1.00 18.92
C THR A 191 -11.95 2.39 18.69
N PRO A 192 -13.29 2.53 18.61
CA PRO A 192 -13.93 3.78 18.24
C PRO A 192 -13.60 4.95 19.18
N TRP A 193 -13.22 4.68 20.43
CA TRP A 193 -12.82 5.67 21.42
C TRP A 193 -11.41 6.24 21.22
N ARG A 194 -10.56 5.63 20.38
CA ARG A 194 -9.18 6.11 20.14
C ARG A 194 -9.17 7.25 19.11
N ARG A 195 -9.37 8.49 19.58
CA ARG A 195 -9.31 9.71 18.75
C ARG A 195 -8.02 9.82 17.92
N SER A 196 -6.89 9.38 18.47
CA SER A 196 -5.60 9.38 17.76
C SER A 196 -5.60 8.51 16.50
N CYS A 197 -6.29 7.36 16.51
CA CYS A 197 -6.40 6.50 15.33
C CYS A 197 -7.24 7.15 14.23
N TRP A 198 -8.29 7.90 14.60
CA TRP A 198 -9.09 8.67 13.65
C TRP A 198 -8.26 9.78 13.00
N GLN A 199 -7.45 10.49 13.79
CA GLN A 199 -6.61 11.56 13.29
C GLN A 199 -5.49 11.02 12.39
N ALA A 200 -4.80 9.96 12.81
CA ALA A 200 -3.78 9.30 11.98
C ALA A 200 -4.37 8.83 10.65
N ARG A 201 -5.56 8.21 10.66
CA ARG A 201 -6.26 7.82 9.43
C ARG A 201 -6.55 9.02 8.53
N ARG A 202 -6.99 10.15 9.08
CA ARG A 202 -7.25 11.36 8.28
C ARG A 202 -5.99 11.81 7.55
N GLU A 203 -4.86 11.88 8.25
CA GLU A 203 -3.59 12.29 7.67
C GLU A 203 -3.12 11.30 6.58
N VAL A 204 -3.22 9.98 6.83
CA VAL A 204 -2.92 8.94 5.83
C VAL A 204 -3.85 9.05 4.61
N ARG A 205 -5.14 9.34 4.80
CA ARG A 205 -6.08 9.51 3.67
C ARG A 205 -5.70 10.71 2.81
N THR A 206 -5.25 11.80 3.40
CA THR A 206 -4.78 12.96 2.65
C THR A 206 -3.51 12.62 1.86
N ALA A 207 -2.52 11.97 2.50
CA ALA A 207 -1.32 11.49 1.82
C ALA A 207 -1.64 10.55 0.65
N LEU A 208 -2.58 9.61 0.85
CA LEU A 208 -3.02 8.69 -0.19
C LEU A 208 -3.72 9.41 -1.36
N ALA A 209 -4.53 10.44 -1.09
CA ALA A 209 -5.18 11.21 -2.15
C ALA A 209 -4.15 11.95 -3.02
N LEU A 210 -3.16 12.59 -2.39
CA LEU A 210 -2.06 13.26 -3.09
C LEU A 210 -1.25 12.27 -3.94
N GLU A 211 -0.90 11.11 -3.38
CA GLU A 211 -0.17 10.09 -4.13
C GLU A 211 -1.00 9.51 -5.27
N ALA A 212 -2.30 9.26 -5.07
CA ALA A 212 -3.17 8.73 -6.12
C ALA A 212 -3.36 9.73 -7.28
N GLU A 213 -3.39 11.03 -7.00
CA GLU A 213 -3.40 12.06 -8.05
C GLU A 213 -2.07 12.08 -8.83
N ARG A 214 -0.95 12.02 -8.11
CA ARG A 214 0.39 11.99 -8.70
C ARG A 214 0.63 10.75 -9.56
N ALA A 215 0.28 9.57 -9.04
CA ALA A 215 0.40 8.30 -9.74
C ALA A 215 -0.50 8.27 -10.99
N ARG A 216 -1.73 8.78 -10.91
CA ARG A 216 -2.61 8.93 -12.08
C ARG A 216 -2.01 9.83 -13.15
N ALA A 217 -1.45 10.97 -12.77
CA ALA A 217 -0.83 11.90 -13.72
C ALA A 217 0.38 11.26 -14.42
N ARG A 218 1.24 10.55 -13.69
CA ARG A 218 2.38 9.82 -14.25
C ARG A 218 1.95 8.70 -15.19
N TRP A 219 0.93 7.93 -14.80
CA TRP A 219 0.38 6.87 -15.65
C TRP A 219 -0.22 7.42 -16.95
N ALA A 220 -0.95 8.53 -16.88
CA ALA A 220 -1.50 9.18 -18.07
C ALA A 220 -0.40 9.68 -19.02
N ALA A 221 0.69 10.25 -18.50
CA ALA A 221 1.85 10.65 -19.31
C ALA A 221 2.49 9.44 -19.99
N HIS A 222 2.68 8.35 -19.26
CA HIS A 222 3.23 7.10 -19.81
C HIS A 222 2.38 6.54 -20.97
N VAL A 223 1.06 6.49 -20.81
CA VAL A 223 0.16 6.01 -21.87
C VAL A 223 0.28 6.90 -23.12
N ALA A 224 0.36 8.22 -22.96
CA ALA A 224 0.54 9.14 -24.07
C ALA A 224 1.88 8.93 -24.80
N ASP A 225 2.96 8.64 -24.07
CA ASP A 225 4.27 8.34 -24.67
C ASP A 225 4.23 7.04 -25.49
N CYS A 226 3.58 5.99 -25.01
CA CYS A 226 3.41 4.73 -25.75
C CYS A 226 2.57 4.90 -27.02
N ASP A 227 1.52 5.72 -26.97
CA ASP A 227 0.69 6.02 -28.14
C ASP A 227 1.49 6.82 -29.18
N ALA A 228 2.38 7.72 -28.75
CA ALA A 228 3.25 8.48 -29.64
C ALA A 228 4.29 7.60 -30.36
N GLU A 229 4.89 6.64 -29.65
CA GLU A 229 5.84 5.67 -30.24
C GLU A 229 5.16 4.75 -31.26
N THR A 230 3.91 4.35 -31.01
CA THR A 230 3.15 3.47 -31.90
C THR A 230 2.74 4.16 -33.21
N ASN A 231 2.59 5.49 -33.21
CA ASN A 231 2.22 6.27 -34.39
C ASN A 231 3.41 6.67 -35.29
N LEU A 232 4.64 6.34 -34.88
CA LEU A 232 5.87 6.63 -35.63
C LEU A 232 6.48 5.40 -36.33
N GLY A 233 5.87 4.21 -36.17
CA GLY A 233 6.26 2.95 -36.83
C GLY A 233 5.26 2.52 -37.90
#